data_AF-A0A3C2AYA2-F1
#
_entry.id   AF-A0A3C2AYA2-F1
#
_cell.length_a   1.000
_cell.length_b   1.000
_cell.length_c   1.000
_cell.angle_alpha   90.00
_cell.angle_beta   90.00
_cell.angle_gamma   90.00
#
_symmetry.space_group_name_H-M   'P 1'
#
loop_
_entity.id
_entity.type
_entity.pdbx_description
1 polymer ?
#
loop_
_entity_poly.entity_id
_entity_poly.type
_entity_poly.pdbx_seq_one_letter_code
_entity_poly.pdbx_strand_id
1 'polypeptide(L)'
;PVPEGTIIVERGVSAQEFAPKLNRTAADVIRFLLQNGEMVTATMTLTDEQMELFALEVGAELLLVEPGQQEELELQALFDDSDDDD
;
A
#
# COMPACT_ATOMS: atom_id res chain seq x y z
N PRO A 1 0.79 5.76 -14.41
CA PRO A 1 0.58 4.30 -14.51
C PRO A 1 0.88 3.67 -13.16
N VAL A 2 0.17 2.60 -12.78
CA VAL A 2 0.45 1.88 -11.52
C VAL A 2 1.79 1.14 -11.65
N PRO A 3 2.61 1.06 -10.59
CA PRO A 3 3.84 0.26 -10.60
C PRO A 3 3.55 -1.21 -10.97
N GLU A 4 4.51 -1.86 -11.64
CA GLU A 4 4.43 -3.29 -11.95
C GLU A 4 4.90 -4.13 -10.74
N GLY A 5 4.24 -5.27 -10.50
CA GLY A 5 4.55 -6.18 -9.39
C GLY A 5 3.71 -5.96 -8.13
N THR A 6 3.96 -6.77 -7.11
CA THR A 6 3.25 -6.73 -5.82
C THR A 6 3.69 -5.52 -4.99
N ILE A 7 2.74 -4.68 -4.60
CA ILE A 7 2.97 -3.45 -3.84
C ILE A 7 2.75 -3.73 -2.36
N ILE A 8 3.80 -3.55 -1.55
CA ILE A 8 3.78 -3.84 -0.12
C ILE A 8 3.37 -2.59 0.65
N VAL A 9 2.32 -2.71 1.45
CA VAL A 9 1.75 -1.63 2.25
C VAL A 9 1.54 -2.11 3.68
N GLU A 10 2.01 -1.32 4.64
CA GLU A 10 1.70 -1.57 6.04
C GLU A 10 0.22 -1.32 6.30
N ARG A 11 -0.38 -2.18 7.11
CA ARG A 11 -1.75 -1.96 7.58
C ARG A 11 -1.83 -0.71 8.42
N GLY A 12 -2.99 -0.06 8.40
CA GLY A 12 -3.25 1.09 9.24
C GLY A 12 -2.78 2.44 8.66
N VAL A 13 -2.21 2.46 7.45
CA VAL A 13 -1.80 3.70 6.78
C VAL A 13 -2.98 4.56 6.35
N SER A 14 -2.74 5.87 6.24
CA SER A 14 -3.73 6.82 5.74
C SER A 14 -3.79 6.88 4.21
N ALA A 15 -4.85 7.48 3.66
CA ALA A 15 -4.95 7.72 2.21
C ALA A 15 -3.79 8.58 1.66
N GLN A 16 -3.24 9.49 2.47
CA GLN A 16 -2.08 10.29 2.09
C GLN A 16 -0.79 9.46 1.98
N GLU A 17 -0.66 8.40 2.76
CA GLU A 17 0.51 7.50 2.74
C GLU A 17 0.35 6.37 1.73
N PHE A 18 -0.89 5.88 1.53
CA PHE A 18 -1.21 4.79 0.63
C PHE A 18 -1.17 5.21 -0.85
N ALA A 19 -1.83 6.32 -1.20
CA ALA A 19 -2.01 6.71 -2.61
C ALA A 19 -0.69 6.86 -3.40
N PRO A 20 0.38 7.45 -2.84
CA PRO A 20 1.66 7.57 -3.54
C PRO A 20 2.26 6.22 -3.95
N LYS A 21 2.04 5.16 -3.17
CA LYS A 21 2.53 3.80 -3.48
C LYS A 21 1.91 3.24 -4.77
N LEU A 22 0.72 3.71 -5.14
CA LEU A 22 0.00 3.32 -6.35
C LEU A 22 0.12 4.34 -7.50
N ASN A 23 1.01 5.33 -7.35
CA ASN A 23 1.14 6.46 -8.27
C ASN A 23 -0.22 7.20 -8.44
N ARG A 24 -0.87 7.48 -7.30
CA ARG A 24 -2.15 8.21 -7.18
C ARG A 24 -2.06 9.29 -6.11
N THR A 25 -3.08 10.15 -6.07
CA THR A 25 -3.22 11.19 -5.04
C THR A 25 -4.19 10.73 -3.95
N ALA A 26 -4.04 11.26 -2.73
CA ALA A 26 -5.01 11.02 -1.66
C ALA A 26 -6.44 11.40 -2.08
N ALA A 27 -6.58 12.44 -2.92
CA ALA A 27 -7.87 12.87 -3.45
C ALA A 27 -8.52 11.79 -4.34
N ASP A 28 -7.73 11.03 -5.10
CA ASP A 28 -8.24 9.92 -5.93
C ASP A 28 -8.81 8.81 -5.05
N VAL A 29 -8.09 8.44 -3.99
CA VAL A 29 -8.53 7.43 -3.02
C VAL A 29 -9.79 7.88 -2.31
N ILE A 30 -9.80 9.10 -1.76
CA ILE A 30 -10.97 9.65 -1.04
C ILE A 30 -12.18 9.73 -1.97
N ARG A 31 -11.98 10.17 -3.21
CA ARG A 31 -13.07 10.28 -4.19
C ARG A 31 -13.65 8.90 -4.50
N PHE A 32 -12.80 7.91 -4.73
CA PHE A 32 -13.24 6.55 -5.01
C PHE A 32 -14.02 5.94 -3.83
N LEU A 33 -13.48 6.02 -2.62
CA LEU A 33 -14.13 5.49 -1.43
C LEU A 33 -15.45 6.21 -1.15
N LEU A 34 -15.50 7.54 -1.33
CA LEU A 34 -16.73 8.32 -1.23
C LEU A 34 -17.80 7.86 -2.24
N GLN A 35 -17.41 7.54 -3.48
CA GLN A 35 -18.32 7.02 -4.51
C GLN A 35 -18.86 5.63 -4.16
N ASN A 36 -18.11 4.85 -3.37
CA ASN A 36 -18.52 3.55 -2.83
C ASN A 36 -19.26 3.64 -1.50
N GLY A 37 -19.53 4.86 -0.99
CA GLY A 37 -20.28 5.08 0.25
C GLY A 37 -19.41 5.10 1.52
N GLU A 38 -18.10 5.05 1.39
CA GLU A 38 -17.15 5.12 2.49
C GLU A 38 -16.63 6.54 2.68
N MET A 39 -17.01 7.17 3.79
CA MET A 39 -16.50 8.49 4.14
C MET A 39 -15.18 8.37 4.88
N VAL A 40 -14.09 8.71 4.20
CA VAL A 40 -12.74 8.80 4.77
C VAL A 40 -12.16 10.20 4.58
N THR A 41 -11.12 10.53 5.35
CA THR A 41 -10.33 11.76 5.17
C THR A 41 -8.88 11.39 4.87
N ALA A 42 -8.09 12.36 4.37
CA ALA A 42 -6.71 12.12 3.94
C ALA A 42 -5.81 11.51 5.03
N THR A 43 -6.05 11.86 6.29
CA THR A 43 -5.23 11.45 7.45
C THR A 43 -5.88 10.35 8.28
N MET A 44 -7.09 9.90 7.94
CA MET A 44 -7.69 8.75 8.61
C MET A 44 -7.03 7.47 8.09
N THR A 45 -6.80 6.55 9.02
CA THR A 45 -6.39 5.18 8.72
C THR A 45 -7.40 4.50 7.81
N LEU A 46 -6.90 3.87 6.75
CA LEU A 46 -7.69 3.01 5.88
C LEU A 46 -7.75 1.59 6.46
N THR A 47 -8.88 0.93 6.24
CA THR A 47 -9.00 -0.51 6.49
C THR A 47 -8.36 -1.31 5.37
N ASP A 48 -8.05 -2.57 5.66
CA ASP A 48 -7.52 -3.52 4.68
C ASP A 48 -8.43 -3.61 3.44
N GLU A 49 -9.75 -3.75 3.67
CA GLU A 49 -10.76 -3.80 2.60
C GLU A 49 -10.78 -2.52 1.74
N GLN A 50 -10.62 -1.33 2.34
CA GLN A 50 -10.57 -0.06 1.60
C GLN A 50 -9.36 0.03 0.69
N MET A 51 -8.20 -0.41 1.17
CA MET A 51 -6.96 -0.41 0.40
C MET A 51 -7.02 -1.44 -0.73
N GLU A 52 -7.50 -2.65 -0.45
CA GLU A 52 -7.68 -3.70 -1.46
C GLU A 52 -8.66 -3.28 -2.55
N LEU A 53 -9.79 -2.65 -2.16
CA LEU A 53 -10.80 -2.20 -3.11
C LEU A 53 -10.24 -1.14 -4.07
N PHE A 54 -9.47 -0.17 -3.57
CA PHE A 54 -8.83 0.84 -4.42
C PHE A 54 -7.69 0.25 -5.26
N ALA A 55 -6.92 -0.69 -4.72
CA ALA A 55 -5.88 -1.40 -5.47
C ALA A 55 -6.49 -2.13 -6.68
N LEU A 56 -7.60 -2.83 -6.48
CA LEU A 56 -8.36 -3.50 -7.56
C LEU A 56 -8.84 -2.50 -8.63
N GLU A 57 -9.37 -1.34 -8.23
CA GLU A 57 -9.80 -0.29 -9.16
C GLU A 57 -8.67 0.19 -10.08
N VAL A 58 -7.46 0.34 -9.53
CA VAL A 58 -6.31 0.83 -10.32
C VAL A 58 -5.52 -0.29 -10.99
N GLY A 59 -5.88 -1.55 -10.77
CA GLY A 59 -5.18 -2.73 -11.30
C GLY A 59 -3.83 -3.01 -10.63
N ALA A 60 -3.73 -2.72 -9.33
CA ALA A 60 -2.56 -3.00 -8.50
C ALA A 60 -2.71 -4.34 -7.77
N GLU A 61 -1.61 -5.08 -7.66
CA GLU A 61 -1.51 -6.23 -6.74
C GLU A 61 -0.98 -5.73 -5.40
N LEU A 62 -1.73 -5.95 -4.32
CA LEU A 62 -1.44 -5.39 -2.99
C LEU A 62 -1.10 -6.51 -2.00
N LEU A 63 -0.03 -6.33 -1.22
CA LEU A 63 0.30 -7.16 -0.06
C LEU A 63 0.29 -6.31 1.20
N LEU A 64 -0.63 -6.62 2.12
CA LEU A 64 -0.75 -5.93 3.40
C LEU A 64 0.07 -6.63 4.47
N VAL A 65 1.02 -5.91 5.07
CA VAL A 65 1.91 -6.40 6.14
C VAL A 65 1.64 -5.69 7.46
N GLU A 66 2.01 -6.32 8.57
CA GLU A 66 1.93 -5.66 9.88
C GLU A 66 2.91 -4.47 9.94
N PRO A 67 2.56 -3.39 10.66
CA PRO A 67 3.46 -2.25 10.83
C PRO A 67 4.78 -2.69 11.50
N GLY A 68 5.91 -2.25 10.96
CA GLY A 68 7.26 -2.65 11.39
C GLY A 68 7.77 -3.95 10.76
N GLN A 69 6.92 -4.69 10.05
CA GLN A 69 7.32 -5.91 9.33
C GLN A 69 7.94 -5.60 7.95
N GLN A 70 7.65 -4.41 7.39
CA GLN A 70 8.26 -3.94 6.15
C GLN A 70 9.78 -3.78 6.28
N GLU A 71 10.24 -3.20 7.39
CA GLU A 71 11.66 -3.02 7.70
C GLU A 71 12.38 -4.38 7.86
N GLU A 72 11.70 -5.37 8.43
CA GLU A 72 12.23 -6.73 8.60
C GLU A 72 12.38 -7.49 7.27
N LEU A 73 11.42 -7.32 6.35
CA LEU A 73 11.49 -7.88 4.99
C LEU A 73 12.58 -7.22 4.14
N GLU A 74 12.74 -5.90 4.23
CA GLU A 74 13.82 -5.18 3.53
C GLU A 74 15.20 -5.55 4.08
N LEU A 75 15.33 -5.74 5.40
CA LEU A 75 16.57 -6.22 6.00
C LEU A 75 16.90 -7.66 5.57
N GLN A 76 15.93 -8.57 5.57
CA GLN A 76 16.16 -9.96 5.11
C GLN A 76 16.60 -10.02 3.65
N ALA A 77 15.97 -9.25 2.76
CA ALA A 77 16.37 -9.18 1.35
C ALA A 77 17.82 -8.68 1.16
N LEU A 78 18.31 -7.81 2.04
CA LEU A 78 19.68 -7.31 2.01
C LEU A 78 20.71 -8.34 2.51
N PHE A 79 20.35 -9.18 3.49
CA PHE A 79 21.25 -10.22 4.00
C PHE A 79 21.35 -11.42 3.06
N ASP A 80 20.27 -11.81 2.38
CA ASP A 80 20.25 -12.93 1.43
C ASP A 80 21.15 -12.67 0.19
N ASP A 81 21.31 -11.40 -0.23
CA ASP A 81 22.20 -11.00 -1.33
C ASP A 81 23.70 -10.92 -0.92
N SER A 82 24.01 -11.13 0.37
CA SER A 82 25.38 -11.02 0.92
C SER A 82 26.06 -12.35 1.22
N ASP A 83 25.36 -13.49 1.08
CA ASP A 83 25.86 -14.83 1.38
C ASP A 83 26.23 -15.66 0.13
N ASP A 84 26.20 -15.09 -1.08
CA ASP A 84 26.53 -15.76 -2.37
C ASP A 84 27.94 -15.39 -2.92
N ASP A 85 28.84 -14.95 -2.03
CA ASP A 85 30.27 -14.69 -2.30
C ASP A 85 31.17 -15.56 -1.39
N ASP A 86 31.06 -16.90 -1.50
CA ASP A 86 32.09 -17.87 -1.00
C ASP A 86 32.18 -19.15 -1.87
#